data_AF-A0A174DIW3-F1
#
_entry.id   AF-A0A174DIW3-F1
#
_cell.length_a   1.000
_cell.length_b   1.000
_cell.length_c   1.000
_cell.angle_alpha   90.00
_cell.angle_beta   90.00
_cell.angle_gamma   90.00
#
_symmetry.space_group_name_H-M   'P 1'
#
loop_
_entity.id
_entity.type
_entity.pdbx_description
1 polymer ?
#
loop_
_entity_poly.entity_id
_entity_poly.type
_entity_poly.pdbx_seq_one_letter_code
_entity_poly.pdbx_strand_id
1 'polypeptide(L)'
;MDIGDTKVDIENGKVDIQDKKVDIKSVLSEKGSDFSVKTMIHIHRLFEKFGFDEVFGRSAVMELLGLKGSGASKLLSNLVQVDIIEPVSGHGKGKYKFKK
;
A
#
# COMPACT_ATOMS: atom_id res chain seq x y z
N MET A 1 -23.15 -4.64 -9.97
CA MET A 1 -22.04 -5.16 -9.15
C MET A 1 -22.06 -4.35 -7.87
N ASP A 2 -22.46 -4.99 -6.77
CA ASP A 2 -22.69 -4.32 -5.49
C ASP A 2 -21.38 -4.28 -4.69
N ILE A 3 -20.77 -3.10 -4.62
CA ILE A 3 -19.60 -2.86 -3.77
C ILE A 3 -20.15 -2.40 -2.43
N GLY A 4 -20.48 -3.37 -1.58
CA GLY A 4 -20.79 -3.10 -0.18
C GLY A 4 -19.55 -2.51 0.49
N ASP A 5 -19.59 -1.21 0.78
CA ASP A 5 -18.62 -0.49 1.60
C ASP A 5 -18.60 -1.07 3.02
N THR A 6 -17.91 -2.19 3.17
CA THR A 6 -17.61 -2.79 4.47
C THR A 6 -16.48 -1.98 5.07
N LYS A 7 -16.89 -1.07 5.96
CA LYS A 7 -16.07 -0.29 6.89
C LYS A 7 -14.94 -1.19 7.42
N VAL A 8 -13.72 -0.87 7.01
CA VAL A 8 -12.53 -1.59 7.48
C VAL A 8 -12.21 -1.13 8.90
N ASP A 9 -12.67 -1.90 9.88
CA ASP A 9 -12.22 -1.78 11.27
C ASP A 9 -10.76 -2.23 11.33
N ILE A 10 -9.87 -1.26 11.50
CA ILE A 10 -8.43 -1.47 11.67
C ILE A 10 -8.10 -0.77 12.96
N GLU A 11 -7.84 -1.58 14.00
CA GLU A 11 -7.43 -1.11 15.32
C GLU A 11 -6.21 -0.21 15.20
N ASN A 12 -6.31 0.94 15.88
CA ASN A 12 -5.36 2.03 15.86
C ASN A 12 -4.17 1.72 16.78
N GLY A 13 -3.35 0.74 16.40
CA GLY A 13 -2.06 0.50 17.04
C GLY A 13 -1.17 1.72 16.79
N LYS A 14 -0.88 2.46 17.85
CA LYS A 14 -0.06 3.67 17.86
C LYS A 14 1.24 3.42 17.06
N VAL A 15 1.37 4.07 15.92
CA VAL A 15 2.55 3.97 15.08
C VAL A 15 3.45 5.17 15.31
N ASP A 16 4.61 4.92 15.92
CA ASP A 16 5.71 5.88 15.90
C ASP A 16 6.32 5.86 14.50
N ILE A 17 5.91 6.80 13.66
CA ILE A 17 6.54 7.03 12.35
C ILE A 17 7.76 7.90 12.63
N GLN A 18 8.86 7.30 13.05
CA GLN A 18 10.13 8.00 13.08
C GLN A 18 10.54 8.29 11.64
N ASP A 19 10.69 9.58 11.34
CA ASP A 19 10.90 10.20 10.02
C ASP A 19 12.24 9.76 9.41
N LYS A 20 12.33 8.49 8.99
CA LYS A 20 13.45 7.98 8.21
C LYS A 20 13.17 8.36 6.77
N LYS A 21 13.73 9.50 6.35
CA LYS A 21 13.57 10.15 5.04
C LYS A 21 13.68 9.13 3.89
N VAL A 22 12.53 8.62 3.47
CA VAL A 22 12.35 7.75 2.31
C VAL A 22 11.76 8.59 1.17
N ASP A 23 12.35 8.50 -0.03
CA ASP A 23 11.98 9.30 -1.22
C ASP A 23 10.50 9.15 -1.65
N ILE A 24 9.79 8.17 -1.09
CA ILE A 24 8.35 7.99 -1.25
C ILE A 24 7.53 9.22 -0.83
N LYS A 25 8.05 10.08 0.05
CA LYS A 25 7.34 11.31 0.46
C LYS A 25 7.10 12.26 -0.71
N SER A 26 8.02 12.33 -1.69
CA SER A 26 7.82 13.12 -2.92
C SER A 26 6.74 12.49 -3.78
N VAL A 27 6.86 11.19 -4.06
CA VAL A 27 5.88 10.41 -4.83
C VAL A 27 4.48 10.52 -4.24
N LEU A 28 4.36 10.47 -2.91
CA LEU A 28 3.08 10.60 -2.20
C LEU A 28 2.56 12.04 -2.13
N SER A 29 3.44 13.05 -2.10
CA SER A 29 3.01 14.44 -2.17
C SER A 29 2.48 14.81 -3.56
N GLU A 30 3.00 14.17 -4.61
CA GLU A 30 2.60 14.42 -6.01
C GLU A 30 1.40 13.58 -6.44
N LYS A 31 1.36 12.29 -6.06
CA LYS A 31 0.37 11.31 -6.54
C LYS A 31 -0.57 10.78 -5.46
N GLY A 32 -0.28 11.06 -4.18
CA GLY A 32 -0.97 10.50 -3.02
C GLY A 32 -1.78 11.50 -2.20
N SER A 33 -1.92 12.75 -2.66
CA SER A 33 -2.63 13.82 -1.93
C SER A 33 -4.08 13.47 -1.57
N ASP A 34 -4.70 12.57 -2.33
CA ASP A 34 -6.10 12.15 -2.16
C ASP A 34 -6.26 11.02 -1.13
N PHE A 35 -5.17 10.50 -0.58
CA PHE A 35 -5.22 9.44 0.42
C PHE A 35 -5.48 9.99 1.82
N SER A 36 -6.33 9.26 2.56
CA SER A 36 -6.46 9.51 3.99
C SER A 36 -5.12 9.29 4.70
N VAL A 37 -4.92 9.97 5.83
CA VAL A 37 -3.74 9.79 6.69
C VAL A 37 -3.50 8.31 7.01
N LYS A 38 -4.54 7.53 7.28
CA LYS A 38 -4.42 6.08 7.54
C LYS A 38 -3.82 5.33 6.34
N THR A 39 -4.26 5.65 5.14
CA THR A 39 -3.74 5.04 3.91
C THR A 39 -2.28 5.43 3.69
N MET A 40 -1.92 6.68 3.94
CA MET A 40 -0.53 7.14 3.87
C MET A 40 0.39 6.35 4.81
N ILE A 41 -0.05 6.09 6.04
CA ILE A 41 0.68 5.25 7.00
C ILE A 41 0.91 3.84 6.44
N HIS A 42 -0.11 3.22 5.85
CA HIS A 42 0.04 1.91 5.24
C HIS A 42 1.05 1.90 4.09
N ILE A 43 1.04 2.94 3.25
CA ILE A 43 1.98 3.04 2.13
C ILE A 43 3.40 3.21 2.66
N HIS A 44 3.61 4.04 3.69
CA HIS A 44 4.91 4.18 4.34
C HIS A 44 5.42 2.85 4.88
N ARG A 45 4.60 2.06 5.60
CA ARG A 45 5.01 0.74 6.10
C ARG A 45 5.31 -0.26 4.98
N LEU A 46 4.50 -0.26 3.92
CA LEU A 46 4.77 -1.09 2.74
C LEU A 46 6.11 -0.72 2.11
N PHE A 47 6.38 0.57 1.94
CA PHE A 47 7.61 1.05 1.35
C PHE A 47 8.82 0.76 2.24
N GLU A 48 8.70 0.95 3.55
CA GLU A 48 9.75 0.59 4.51
C GLU A 48 10.10 -0.90 4.45
N LYS A 49 9.09 -1.76 4.21
CA LYS A 49 9.29 -3.21 4.11
C LYS A 49 9.90 -3.65 2.77
N PHE A 50 9.41 -3.12 1.65
CA PHE A 50 9.71 -3.65 0.31
C PHE A 50 10.62 -2.74 -0.53
N GLY A 51 10.65 -1.43 -0.27
CA GLY A 51 11.39 -0.47 -1.10
C GLY A 51 11.02 -0.53 -2.58
N PHE A 52 11.91 -0.03 -3.44
CA PHE A 52 11.69 -0.03 -4.90
C PHE A 52 12.04 -1.35 -5.60
N ASP A 53 12.88 -2.18 -4.97
CA ASP A 53 13.48 -3.33 -5.65
C ASP A 53 12.81 -4.66 -5.26
N GLU A 54 12.05 -4.73 -4.15
CA GLU A 54 11.32 -5.95 -3.81
C GLU A 54 9.93 -6.04 -4.44
N VAL A 55 9.51 -7.28 -4.68
CA VAL A 55 8.19 -7.62 -5.21
C VAL A 55 7.30 -8.16 -4.09
N PHE A 56 6.09 -7.63 -3.98
CA PHE A 56 5.10 -8.04 -3.00
C PHE A 56 3.76 -8.36 -3.63
N GLY A 57 2.87 -8.98 -2.86
CA GLY A 57 1.52 -9.31 -3.33
C GLY A 57 0.52 -9.23 -2.19
N ARG A 58 -0.75 -9.48 -2.50
CA ARG A 58 -1.88 -9.34 -1.56
C ARG A 58 -1.64 -10.01 -0.20
N SER A 59 -1.11 -11.23 -0.16
CA SER A 59 -0.88 -11.94 1.11
C SER A 59 0.12 -11.22 2.01
N ALA A 60 1.22 -10.70 1.43
CA ALA A 60 2.22 -9.96 2.18
C ALA A 60 1.66 -8.62 2.70
N VAL A 61 0.79 -7.96 1.92
CA VAL A 61 0.08 -6.75 2.35
C VAL A 61 -0.87 -7.05 3.52
N MET A 62 -1.61 -8.16 3.44
CA MET A 62 -2.50 -8.59 4.52
C MET A 62 -1.73 -8.87 5.81
N GLU A 63 -0.61 -9.59 5.72
CA GLU A 63 0.23 -9.94 6.86
C GLU A 63 0.89 -8.71 7.48
N LEU A 64 1.51 -7.85 6.67
CA LEU A 64 2.23 -6.67 7.15
C LEU A 64 1.29 -5.64 7.79
N LEU A 65 0.10 -5.45 7.23
CA LEU A 65 -0.82 -4.38 7.62
C LEU A 65 -2.02 -4.87 8.46
N GLY A 66 -2.15 -6.18 8.69
CA GLY A 66 -3.29 -6.77 9.38
C GLY A 66 -4.62 -6.59 8.62
N LEU A 67 -4.57 -6.38 7.30
CA LEU A 67 -5.76 -6.12 6.50
C LEU A 67 -6.49 -7.41 6.13
N LYS A 68 -7.83 -7.36 6.15
CA LYS A 68 -8.65 -8.36 5.47
C LYS A 68 -8.37 -8.31 3.96
N GLY A 69 -8.61 -9.44 3.30
CA GLY A 69 -8.27 -9.62 1.90
C GLY A 69 -8.91 -8.63 0.93
N SER A 70 -10.12 -8.14 1.20
CA SER A 70 -10.76 -7.08 0.39
C SER A 70 -10.06 -5.72 0.57
N GLY A 71 -9.68 -5.37 1.81
CA GLY A 71 -8.95 -4.15 2.13
C GLY A 71 -7.57 -4.11 1.46
N ALA A 72 -6.83 -5.22 1.51
CA ALA A 72 -5.54 -5.34 0.81
C ALA A 72 -5.69 -5.21 -0.71
N SER A 73 -6.70 -5.85 -1.31
CA SER A 73 -6.98 -5.72 -2.74
C SER A 73 -7.38 -4.30 -3.15
N LYS A 74 -8.21 -3.60 -2.35
CA LYS A 74 -8.61 -2.22 -2.61
C LYS A 74 -7.41 -1.27 -2.52
N LEU A 75 -6.55 -1.43 -1.51
CA LEU A 75 -5.31 -0.68 -1.38
C LEU A 75 -4.41 -0.84 -2.61
N LEU A 76 -4.10 -2.09 -3.00
CA LEU A 76 -3.27 -2.36 -4.18
C LEU A 76 -3.85 -1.75 -5.46
N SER A 77 -5.17 -1.88 -5.66
CA SER A 77 -5.84 -1.32 -6.83
C SER A 77 -5.72 0.20 -6.89
N ASN A 78 -5.91 0.88 -5.77
CA ASN A 78 -5.76 2.33 -5.68
C ASN A 78 -4.32 2.76 -6.00
N LEU A 79 -3.31 2.07 -5.44
CA LEU A 79 -1.91 2.41 -5.69
C LEU A 79 -1.48 2.20 -7.14
N VAL A 80 -2.07 1.22 -7.84
CA VAL A 80 -1.89 1.05 -9.29
C VAL A 80 -2.54 2.19 -10.06
N GLN A 81 -3.76 2.59 -9.68
CA GLN A 81 -4.50 3.67 -10.36
C GLN A 81 -3.77 5.01 -10.31
N VAL A 82 -3.14 5.33 -9.18
CA VAL A 82 -2.34 6.56 -9.02
C VAL A 82 -0.86 6.36 -9.33
N ASP A 83 -0.49 5.26 -9.96
CA ASP A 83 0.86 5.04 -10.49
C ASP A 83 2.00 5.08 -9.43
N ILE A 84 1.71 4.60 -8.22
CA ILE A 84 2.70 4.43 -7.14
C ILE A 84 3.35 3.03 -7.21
N ILE A 85 2.59 2.02 -7.63
CA ILE A 85 3.08 0.66 -7.82
C ILE A 85 2.73 0.17 -9.22
N GLU A 86 3.47 -0.84 -9.70
CA GLU A 86 3.20 -1.49 -10.98
C GLU A 86 3.13 -3.00 -10.86
N PRO A 87 2.29 -3.67 -11.67
CA PRO A 87 2.26 -5.13 -11.72
C PRO A 87 3.56 -5.69 -12.30
N VAL A 88 4.01 -6.81 -11.76
CA VAL A 88 5.24 -7.49 -12.18
C VAL A 88 4.92 -8.83 -12.80
N SER A 89 5.43 -9.08 -14.01
CA SER A 89 5.32 -10.38 -14.70
C SER A 89 6.42 -11.35 -14.24
N GLY A 90 6.24 -12.65 -14.48
CA GLY A 90 7.23 -13.67 -14.14
C GLY A 90 7.31 -14.10 -12.66
N HIS A 91 6.53 -13.47 -11.77
CA HIS A 91 6.56 -13.73 -10.31
C HIS A 91 5.26 -14.37 -9.78
N GLY A 92 4.38 -14.80 -10.69
CA GLY A 92 3.01 -15.23 -10.39
C GLY A 92 1.99 -14.09 -10.48
N LYS A 93 0.71 -14.44 -10.38
CA LYS A 93 -0.40 -13.47 -10.48
C LYS A 93 -0.46 -12.56 -9.25
N GLY A 94 -0.84 -11.30 -9.45
CA GLY A 94 -1.09 -10.35 -8.36
C GLY A 94 0.17 -9.93 -7.60
N LYS A 95 1.27 -9.76 -8.33
CA LYS A 95 2.55 -9.27 -7.82
C LYS A 95 2.79 -7.84 -8.28
N TYR A 96 3.37 -7.04 -7.40
CA TYR A 96 3.58 -5.62 -7.57
C TYR A 96 4.94 -5.20 -7.01
N LYS A 97 5.46 -4.08 -7.49
CA LYS A 97 6.61 -3.37 -6.90
C LYS A 97 6.36 -1.87 -6.92
N PHE A 98 7.07 -1.11 -6.11
CA PHE A 98 7.02 0.35 -6.16
C PHE A 98 7.67 0.88 -7.44
N LYS A 99 7.04 1.90 -8.04
CA LYS A 99 7.61 2.63 -9.17
C LYS A 99 8.62 3.65 -8.65
N LYS A 100 9.79 3.71 -9.28
CA LYS A 100 10.83 4.71 -9.02
C LYS A 100 10.41 6.08 -9.55
#